data_AF-A0A8X6RRY4-F1
#
_entry.id   AF-A0A8X6RRY4-F1
#
_cell.length_a   1.000
_cell.length_b   1.000
_cell.length_c   1.000
_cell.angle_alpha   90.00
_cell.angle_beta   90.00
_cell.angle_gamma   90.00
#
_symmetry.space_group_name_H-M   'P 1'
#
loop_
_entity.id
_entity.type
_entity.pdbx_description
1 polymer ?
#
loop_
_entity_poly.entity_id
_entity_poly.type
_entity_poly.pdbx_seq_one_letter_code
_entity_poly.pdbx_strand_id
1 'polypeptide(L)'
;MKHVDALSRYPVMVMSDILTLRLKNAQLEDEGIATLKALLDSGNSKDFFERNEILYKFVNGRELIVAPRGMQTEIIKIIHEKGHFSVAKTEEVVKQEFFISNVNKIA
;
A
#
# COMPACT_ATOMS: atom_id res chain seq x y z
N MET A 1 26.53 4.89 -25.38
CA MET A 1 26.06 5.19 -24.01
C MET A 1 24.55 5.41 -24.08
N LYS A 2 23.77 4.51 -23.48
CA LYS A 2 22.31 4.63 -23.43
C LYS A 2 21.99 5.67 -22.35
N HIS A 3 21.44 6.80 -22.77
CA HIS A 3 20.70 7.68 -21.87
C HIS A 3 19.63 6.80 -21.21
N VAL A 4 19.69 6.58 -19.91
CA VAL A 4 18.56 6.01 -19.16
C VAL A 4 17.67 7.19 -18.82
N ASP A 5 16.58 7.28 -19.56
CA ASP A 5 15.59 8.33 -19.45
C ASP A 5 15.07 8.49 -18.02
N ALA A 6 15.13 9.75 -17.59
CA ALA A 6 14.33 10.44 -16.59
C ALA A 6 13.54 9.60 -15.57
N LEU A 7 13.97 9.68 -14.31
CA LEU A 7 13.10 9.95 -13.16
C LEU A 7 11.62 9.47 -13.28
N SER A 8 11.39 8.16 -13.43
CA SER A 8 10.06 7.58 -13.28
C SER A 8 9.65 7.53 -11.79
N ARG A 9 9.53 8.71 -11.16
CA ARG A 9 9.00 8.87 -9.80
C ARG A 9 7.78 9.78 -9.85
N TYR A 10 6.61 9.18 -9.98
CA TYR A 10 5.35 9.76 -9.54
C TYR A 10 4.31 8.66 -9.47
N PRO A 11 3.35 8.68 -8.53
CA PRO A 11 3.16 9.57 -7.38
C PRO A 11 3.86 9.06 -6.11
N VAL A 12 4.19 9.97 -5.20
CA VAL A 12 4.39 9.68 -3.78
C VAL A 12 3.29 10.46 -3.08
N MET A 13 2.28 9.79 -2.58
CA MET A 13 1.29 10.46 -1.74
C MET A 13 2.01 10.92 -0.48
N VAL A 14 2.08 12.24 -0.26
CA VAL A 14 2.45 12.76 1.06
C VAL A 14 1.30 12.41 2.00
N MET A 15 1.43 11.29 2.71
CA MET A 15 0.53 10.93 3.79
C MET A 15 0.66 11.98 4.89
N SER A 16 -0.46 12.58 5.29
CA SER A 16 -0.47 13.43 6.48
C SER A 16 -0.39 12.56 7.72
N ASP A 17 0.12 13.11 8.83
CA ASP A 17 0.26 12.36 10.09
C ASP A 17 -1.06 11.73 10.56
N ILE A 18 -2.19 12.41 10.34
CA ILE A 18 -3.53 11.90 10.64
C ILE A 18 -3.85 10.67 9.79
N LEU A 19 -3.53 10.68 8.48
CA LEU A 19 -3.77 9.54 7.60
C LEU A 19 -2.86 8.36 7.94
N THR A 20 -1.60 8.64 8.30
CA THR A 20 -0.65 7.63 8.76
C THR A 20 -1.15 6.95 10.04
N LEU A 21 -1.65 7.72 11.01
CA LEU A 21 -2.21 7.17 12.24
C LEU A 21 -3.45 6.31 11.99
N ARG A 22 -4.38 6.80 11.14
CA ARG A 22 -5.59 6.05 10.77
C ARG A 22 -5.24 4.76 10.03
N LEU A 23 -4.29 4.81 9.11
CA LEU A 23 -3.80 3.63 8.39
C LEU A 23 -3.18 2.62 9.34
N LYS A 24 -2.33 3.06 10.27
CA LYS A 24 -1.73 2.19 11.28
C LYS A 24 -2.80 1.49 12.11
N ASN A 25 -3.78 2.23 12.63
CA ASN A 25 -4.88 1.63 13.40
C ASN A 25 -5.69 0.64 12.58
N ALA A 26 -6.03 1.01 11.33
CA ALA A 26 -6.75 0.12 10.44
C ALA A 26 -5.97 -1.16 10.09
N GLN A 27 -4.63 -1.10 10.00
CA GLN A 27 -3.80 -2.30 9.84
C GLN A 27 -3.75 -3.17 11.09
N LEU A 28 -3.79 -2.58 12.29
CA LEU A 28 -3.81 -3.32 13.56
C LEU A 28 -5.14 -4.08 13.73
N GLU A 29 -6.24 -3.51 13.27
CA GLU A 29 -7.58 -4.10 13.35
C GLU A 29 -7.88 -5.11 12.21
N ASP A 30 -7.00 -5.22 11.21
CA ASP A 30 -7.19 -6.12 10.05
C ASP A 30 -6.58 -7.51 10.29
N GLU A 31 -7.43 -8.51 10.48
CA GLU A 31 -7.03 -9.90 10.74
C GLU A 31 -6.15 -10.50 9.62
N GLY A 32 -6.38 -10.10 8.37
CA GLY A 32 -5.59 -10.55 7.23
C GLY A 32 -4.17 -10.00 7.27
N ILE A 33 -4.02 -8.73 7.66
CA ILE A 33 -2.72 -8.10 7.87
C ILE A 33 -2.03 -8.68 9.11
N ALA A 34 -2.75 -8.94 10.21
CA ALA A 34 -2.20 -9.61 11.38
C ALA A 34 -1.61 -10.98 11.03
N THR A 35 -2.32 -11.76 10.18
CA THR A 35 -1.83 -13.04 9.66
C THR A 35 -0.56 -12.87 8.82
N LEU A 36 -0.51 -11.85 7.95
CA LEU A 36 0.69 -11.56 7.16
C LEU A 36 1.89 -11.16 8.03
N LYS A 37 1.67 -10.38 9.11
CA LYS A 37 2.71 -10.04 10.09
C LYS A 37 3.24 -11.28 10.81
N ALA A 38 2.36 -12.18 11.25
CA ALA A 38 2.79 -13.45 11.85
C ALA A 38 3.61 -14.33 10.88
N LEU A 39 3.25 -14.33 9.58
CA LEU A 39 4.04 -15.02 8.55
C LEU A 39 5.41 -14.36 8.31
N LEU A 40 5.49 -13.03 8.41
CA LEU A 40 6.75 -12.29 8.37
C LEU A 40 7.67 -12.69 9.52
N ASP A 41 7.14 -12.79 10.74
CA ASP A 41 7.91 -13.22 11.93
C ASP A 41 8.42 -14.66 11.81
N SER A 42 7.70 -15.52 11.08
CA SER A 42 8.13 -16.89 10.79
C SER A 42 9.21 -17.00 9.71
N GLY A 43 9.63 -15.89 9.09
CA GLY A 43 10.64 -15.86 8.03
C GLY A 43 10.15 -16.32 6.65
N ASN A 44 8.85 -16.57 6.48
CA ASN A 44 8.26 -17.12 5.26
C ASN A 44 7.83 -16.05 4.23
N SER A 45 7.92 -14.77 4.58
CA SER A 45 7.44 -13.66 3.74
C SER A 45 8.57 -12.72 3.33
N LYS A 46 9.35 -13.09 2.29
CA LYS A 46 10.52 -12.32 1.83
C LYS A 46 10.18 -10.95 1.23
N ASP A 47 8.96 -10.80 0.70
CA ASP A 47 8.54 -9.56 0.05
C ASP A 47 7.84 -8.61 1.02
N PHE A 48 7.52 -9.03 2.24
CA PHE A 48 6.86 -8.18 3.22
C PHE A 48 7.86 -7.65 4.23
N PHE A 49 7.63 -6.45 4.75
CA PHE A 49 8.45 -5.86 5.79
C PHE A 49 7.66 -4.79 6.55
N GLU A 50 8.06 -4.50 7.79
CA GLU A 50 7.45 -3.46 8.60
C GLU A 50 8.34 -2.22 8.67
N ARG A 51 7.72 -1.03 8.58
CA ARG A 51 8.37 0.25 8.81
C ARG A 51 7.41 1.17 9.55
N ASN A 52 7.85 1.73 10.68
CA ASN A 52 7.01 2.58 11.54
C ASN A 52 5.67 1.90 11.89
N GLU A 53 5.72 0.60 12.22
CA GLU A 53 4.55 -0.23 12.59
C GLU A 53 3.53 -0.47 11.47
N ILE A 54 3.81 0.01 10.26
CA ILE A 54 3.02 -0.20 9.05
C ILE A 54 3.66 -1.31 8.23
N LEU A 55 2.84 -2.26 7.78
CA LEU A 55 3.22 -3.34 6.88
C LEU A 55 3.29 -2.85 5.43
N TYR A 56 4.40 -3.18 4.79
CA TYR A 56 4.67 -2.92 3.38
C TYR A 56 4.93 -4.24 2.63
N LYS A 57 4.79 -4.17 1.32
CA LYS A 57 5.22 -5.21 0.37
C LYS A 57 6.14 -4.62 -0.69
N PHE A 58 7.26 -5.26 -0.93
CA PHE A 58 8.14 -4.96 -2.04
C PHE A 58 7.62 -5.62 -3.33
N VAL A 59 7.30 -4.81 -4.34
CA VAL A 59 6.79 -5.27 -5.63
C VAL A 59 7.51 -4.53 -6.74
N ASN A 60 8.20 -5.25 -7.62
CA ASN A 60 8.87 -4.69 -8.81
C ASN A 60 9.77 -3.47 -8.50
N GLY A 61 10.55 -3.53 -7.42
CA GLY A 61 11.43 -2.43 -7.03
C GLY A 61 10.75 -1.29 -6.25
N ARG A 62 9.48 -1.46 -5.84
CA ARG A 62 8.69 -0.45 -5.13
C ARG A 62 8.18 -0.97 -3.80
N GLU A 63 8.17 -0.10 -2.81
CA GLU A 63 7.59 -0.35 -1.50
C GLU A 63 6.13 0.10 -1.51
N LEU A 64 5.21 -0.86 -1.41
CA LEU A 64 3.77 -0.60 -1.40
C LEU A 64 3.21 -0.78 0.00
N ILE A 65 2.37 0.13 0.45
CA ILE A 65 1.65 -0.02 1.72
C ILE A 65 0.60 -1.13 1.57
N VAL A 66 0.55 -2.09 2.48
CA VAL A 66 -0.53 -3.09 2.47
C VAL A 66 -1.84 -2.41 2.90
N ALA A 67 -2.82 -2.34 2.00
CA ALA A 67 -4.07 -1.65 2.27
C ALA A 67 -5.01 -2.50 3.15
N PRO A 68 -5.42 -2.02 4.35
CA PRO A 68 -6.40 -2.71 5.16
C PRO A 68 -7.74 -2.81 4.43
N ARG A 69 -8.40 -3.97 4.50
CA ARG A 69 -9.66 -4.27 3.81
C ARG A 69 -10.73 -3.22 4.13
N GLY A 70 -10.85 -2.82 5.39
CA GLY A 70 -11.83 -1.81 5.84
C GLY A 70 -11.56 -0.39 5.33
N MET A 71 -10.34 -0.10 4.85
CA MET A 71 -9.92 1.24 4.45
C MET A 71 -9.73 1.40 2.93
N GLN A 72 -9.84 0.33 2.14
CA GLN A 72 -9.57 0.37 0.69
C GLN A 72 -10.42 1.42 -0.05
N THR A 73 -11.72 1.47 0.22
CA THR A 73 -12.64 2.45 -0.38
C THR A 73 -12.26 3.89 0.00
N GLU A 74 -11.86 4.09 1.25
CA GLU A 74 -11.44 5.41 1.73
C GLU A 74 -10.12 5.85 1.07
N ILE A 75 -9.15 4.95 0.93
CA ILE A 75 -7.88 5.20 0.24
C ILE A 75 -8.14 5.64 -1.20
N ILE A 76 -8.99 4.92 -1.93
CA ILE A 76 -9.37 5.26 -3.31
C ILE A 76 -10.01 6.65 -3.35
N LYS A 77 -10.93 6.94 -2.44
CA LYS A 77 -11.61 8.25 -2.37
C LYS A 77 -10.62 9.38 -2.09
N ILE A 78 -9.71 9.21 -1.13
CA ILE A 78 -8.69 10.22 -0.79
C ILE A 78 -7.79 10.50 -1.99
N ILE A 79 -7.35 9.47 -2.72
CA ILE A 79 -6.51 9.63 -3.91
C ILE A 79 -7.26 10.38 -5.01
N HIS A 80 -8.51 9.99 -5.25
CA HIS A 80 -9.36 10.61 -6.25
C HIS A 80 -9.61 12.09 -5.94
N GLU A 81 -9.99 12.41 -4.70
CA GLU A 81 -10.29 13.77 -4.26
C GLU A 81 -9.05 14.66 -4.19
N LYS A 82 -7.92 14.17 -3.64
CA LYS A 82 -6.68 14.97 -3.55
C LYS A 82 -6.02 15.20 -4.91
N GLY A 83 -6.08 14.22 -5.80
CA GLY A 83 -5.44 14.31 -7.11
C GLY A 83 -6.32 14.91 -8.20
N HIS A 84 -7.62 15.05 -7.95
CA HIS A 84 -8.63 15.33 -8.99
C HIS A 84 -8.45 14.44 -10.22
N PHE A 85 -8.07 13.18 -9.99
CA PHE A 85 -7.69 12.25 -11.03
C PHE A 85 -8.91 11.61 -11.69
N SER A 86 -8.81 11.28 -12.98
CA SER A 86 -9.75 10.36 -13.60
C SER A 86 -9.70 8.99 -12.93
N VAL A 87 -10.76 8.19 -13.06
CA VAL A 87 -10.82 6.84 -12.48
C VAL A 87 -9.60 5.99 -12.88
N ALA A 88 -9.24 6.01 -14.16
CA ALA A 88 -8.08 5.28 -14.67
C ALA A 88 -6.76 5.74 -14.02
N LYS A 89 -6.59 7.05 -13.82
CA LYS A 89 -5.39 7.58 -13.17
C LYS A 89 -5.38 7.30 -11.67
N THR A 90 -6.53 7.36 -11.00
CA THR A 90 -6.68 6.93 -9.60
C THR A 90 -6.28 5.47 -9.43
N GLU A 91 -6.75 4.58 -10.30
CA GLU A 91 -6.40 3.16 -10.25
C GLU A 91 -4.89 2.93 -10.41
N GLU A 92 -4.27 3.65 -11.35
CA GLU A 92 -2.81 3.60 -11.53
C GLU A 92 -2.06 4.06 -10.27
N VAL A 93 -2.46 5.20 -9.69
CA VAL A 93 -1.87 5.73 -8.44
C VAL A 93 -2.04 4.75 -7.29
N VAL A 94 -3.22 4.16 -7.12
CA VAL A 94 -3.49 3.16 -6.08
C VAL A 94 -2.55 1.97 -6.23
N LYS A 95 -2.39 1.42 -7.44
CA LYS A 95 -1.50 0.26 -7.68
C LYS A 95 -0.02 0.57 -7.50
N GLN A 96 0.36 1.85 -7.61
CA GLN A 96 1.74 2.29 -7.45
C GLN A 96 2.13 2.58 -6.00
N GLU A 97 1.16 2.84 -5.12
CA GLU A 97 1.38 3.22 -3.71
C GLU A 97 0.90 2.16 -2.72
N PHE A 98 -0.14 1.38 -3.09
CA PHE A 98 -0.81 0.43 -2.22
C PHE A 98 -0.84 -0.98 -2.82
N PHE A 99 -0.52 -1.96 -1.98
CA PHE A 99 -0.79 -3.36 -2.24
C PHE A 99 -2.18 -3.69 -1.70
N ILE A 100 -3.16 -3.80 -2.60
CA ILE A 100 -4.51 -4.27 -2.27
C ILE A 100 -4.50 -5.79 -2.31
N SER A 101 -4.44 -6.40 -1.12
CA SER A 101 -4.56 -7.85 -1.00
C SER A 101 -6.03 -8.24 -1.10
N ASN A 102 -6.39 -8.97 -2.15
CA ASN A 102 -7.65 -9.72 -2.19
C ASN A 102 -7.50 -10.96 -1.32
N VAL A 103 -7.45 -10.81 0.01
CA VAL A 103 -7.56 -11.94 0.95
C VAL A 103 -9.02 -12.42 0.97
N ASN A 104 -9.44 -12.99 -0.16
CA ASN A 104 -10.67 -13.77 -0.34
C ASN A 104 -10.37 -15.05 -1.12
N LYS A 105 -9.11 -15.50 -1.12
CA LYS A 105 -8.70 -16.82 -1.62
C LYS A 105 -7.88 -17.55 -0.57
N ILE A 106 -8.56 -17.95 0.50
CA ILE A 106 -8.23 -19.18 1.19
C ILE A 106 -9.56 -19.92 1.27
N ALA A 107 -9.79 -20.77 0.26
CA ALA A 107 -10.80 -21.81 0.23
C ALA A 107 -10.04 -23.12 -0.02
#